data_AF-A0AAU9XWC5-F1
#
_entry.id   AF-A0AAU9XWC5-F1
#
_cell.length_a   1.000
_cell.length_b   1.000
_cell.length_c   1.000
_cell.angle_alpha   90.00
_cell.angle_beta   90.00
_cell.angle_gamma   90.00
#
_symmetry.space_group_name_H-M   'P 1'
#
loop_
_entity.id
_entity.type
_entity.pdbx_description
1 polymer ?
#
loop_
_entity_poly.entity_id
_entity_poly.type
_entity_poly.pdbx_seq_one_letter_code
_entity_poly.pdbx_strand_id
1 'polypeptide(L)'
;KLYRRLSCLENSTALSDGDKKRAREILSSPDALHYMSSEESYEDEAVEPRSGPEPRKIRKLSWEKSKLRNIEEKLDEAYLAGLTEKQRFTSARVNRTEDESPRLHPTNGPRWTVRSD
;
A
#
# COMPACT_ATOMS: atom_id res chain seq x y z
N LYS A 1 -3.38 -12.51 4.85
CA LYS A 1 -3.10 -11.21 4.17
C LYS A 1 -2.88 -11.39 2.66
N LEU A 2 -1.94 -12.23 2.23
CA LEU A 2 -1.66 -12.53 0.81
C LEU A 2 -2.85 -13.14 0.06
N TYR A 3 -3.48 -14.18 0.62
CA TYR A 3 -4.62 -14.86 -0.01
C TYR A 3 -5.80 -13.91 -0.30
N ARG A 4 -6.10 -12.99 0.62
CA ARG A 4 -7.15 -11.96 0.43
C ARG A 4 -6.79 -11.02 -0.73
N ARG A 5 -5.51 -10.63 -0.86
CA ARG A 5 -5.08 -9.73 -1.96
C ARG A 5 -5.03 -10.42 -3.31
N LEU A 6 -4.64 -11.70 -3.37
CA LEU A 6 -4.75 -12.51 -4.59
C LEU A 6 -6.21 -12.61 -5.04
N SER A 7 -7.13 -12.87 -4.10
CA SER A 7 -8.56 -12.89 -4.38
C SER A 7 -9.09 -11.54 -4.87
N CYS A 8 -8.67 -10.41 -4.29
CA CYS A 8 -9.04 -9.08 -4.80
C CYS A 8 -8.45 -8.79 -6.19
N LEU A 9 -7.24 -9.26 -6.48
CA LEU A 9 -6.57 -9.05 -7.76
C LEU A 9 -7.29 -9.77 -8.91
N GLU A 10 -7.73 -11.00 -8.69
CA GLU A 10 -8.46 -11.78 -9.70
C GLU A 10 -9.81 -11.16 -10.06
N ASN A 11 -10.51 -10.61 -9.06
CA ASN A 11 -11.82 -10.02 -9.24
C ASN A 11 -11.80 -8.55 -9.67
N SER A 12 -10.63 -7.92 -9.76
CA SER A 12 -10.51 -6.50 -10.11
C SER A 12 -10.75 -6.27 -11.60
N THR A 13 -11.63 -5.36 -11.97
CA THR A 13 -11.79 -4.88 -13.36
C THR A 13 -11.03 -3.59 -13.64
N ALA A 14 -10.45 -2.97 -12.60
CA ALA A 14 -9.75 -1.70 -12.69
C ALA A 14 -8.31 -1.80 -13.24
N LEU A 15 -7.77 -3.02 -13.32
CA LEU A 15 -6.40 -3.28 -13.78
C LEU A 15 -6.40 -3.99 -15.12
N SER A 16 -5.46 -3.57 -15.97
CA SER A 16 -5.15 -4.29 -17.21
C SER A 16 -4.63 -5.70 -16.89
N ASP A 17 -4.81 -6.66 -17.80
CA ASP A 17 -4.28 -8.02 -17.61
C ASP A 17 -2.75 -8.04 -17.45
N GLY A 18 -2.06 -7.10 -18.08
CA GLY A 18 -0.62 -6.91 -17.93
C GLY A 18 -0.21 -6.50 -16.51
N ASP A 19 -1.03 -5.68 -15.85
CA ASP A 19 -0.78 -5.25 -14.47
C ASP A 19 -1.20 -6.33 -13.46
N LYS A 20 -2.28 -7.06 -13.74
CA LYS A 20 -2.68 -8.24 -12.95
C LYS A 20 -1.60 -9.31 -12.94
N LYS A 21 -0.98 -9.58 -14.10
CA LYS A 21 0.10 -10.56 -14.21
C LYS A 21 1.30 -10.18 -13.33
N ARG A 22 1.71 -8.91 -13.36
CA ARG A 22 2.82 -8.39 -12.53
C ARG A 22 2.49 -8.42 -11.04
N ALA A 23 1.28 -8.02 -10.66
CA ALA A 23 0.86 -8.03 -9.26
C ALA A 23 0.77 -9.46 -8.70
N ARG A 24 0.35 -10.44 -9.51
CA ARG A 24 0.32 -11.85 -9.12
C ARG A 24 1.72 -12.41 -8.90
N GLU A 25 2.68 -12.01 -9.73
CA GLU A 25 4.09 -12.41 -9.60
C GLU A 25 4.70 -11.93 -8.26
N ILE A 26 4.43 -10.67 -7.88
CA ILE A 26 4.89 -10.11 -6.59
C ILE A 26 4.19 -10.82 -5.42
N LEU A 27 2.88 -11.05 -5.50
CA LEU A 27 2.10 -11.66 -4.41
C LEU A 27 2.37 -13.16 -4.23
N SER A 28 2.94 -13.82 -5.23
CA SER A 28 3.30 -15.25 -5.18
C SER A 28 4.78 -15.48 -4.81
N SER A 29 5.57 -14.41 -4.68
CA SER A 29 6.98 -14.47 -4.28
C SER A 29 7.13 -14.91 -2.83
N PRO A 30 8.19 -15.65 -2.46
CA PRO A 30 8.54 -15.96 -1.06
C PRO A 30 8.65 -14.70 -0.19
N ASP A 31 9.12 -13.60 -0.78
CA ASP A 31 9.33 -12.32 -0.11
C ASP A 31 8.13 -11.38 -0.26
N ALA A 32 6.96 -11.88 -0.67
CA ALA A 32 5.79 -11.05 -0.95
C ALA A 32 5.43 -10.09 0.19
N LEU A 33 5.67 -10.48 1.45
CA LEU A 33 5.45 -9.63 2.63
C LEU A 33 6.33 -8.37 2.66
N HIS A 34 7.54 -8.40 2.08
CA HIS A 34 8.44 -7.25 2.00
C HIS A 34 8.01 -6.20 0.96
N TYR A 35 7.27 -6.63 -0.06
CA TYR A 35 6.68 -5.74 -1.07
C TYR A 35 5.32 -5.18 -0.64
N MET A 36 4.85 -5.55 0.56
CA MET A 36 3.61 -5.04 1.14
C MET A 36 3.97 -4.04 2.24
N SER A 37 3.31 -2.87 2.25
CA SER A 37 3.46 -1.95 3.38
C SER A 37 3.12 -2.65 4.71
N SER A 38 4.09 -2.63 5.62
CA SER A 38 3.97 -3.08 7.00
C SER A 38 2.95 -2.21 7.72
N GLU A 39 1.99 -2.81 8.41
CA GLU A 39 1.09 -2.09 9.31
C GLU A 39 1.82 -2.02 10.66
N GLU A 40 2.46 -0.89 10.98
CA GLU A 40 2.95 -0.63 12.34
C GLU A 40 1.72 -0.40 13.24
N SER A 41 1.55 -1.28 14.23
CA SER A 41 0.62 -1.07 15.35
C SER A 41 1.32 -0.16 16.34
N TYR A 42 0.99 1.14 16.31
CA TYR A 42 1.41 2.08 17.34
C TYR A 42 0.44 1.94 18.51
N GLU A 43 0.94 1.43 19.64
CA GLU A 43 0.28 1.58 20.94
C GLU A 43 0.75 2.93 21.49
N ASP A 44 -0.10 3.97 21.51
CA ASP A 44 -0.13 4.85 22.69
C ASP A 44 -1.37 5.77 22.79
N GLU A 45 -1.81 5.92 24.04
CA GLU A 45 -2.59 6.98 24.68
C GLU A 45 -3.74 7.72 23.95
N ALA A 46 -4.95 7.25 24.29
CA ALA A 46 -6.06 8.04 24.82
C ALA A 46 -6.40 9.40 24.17
N VAL A 47 -7.29 9.40 23.16
CA VAL A 47 -8.28 10.47 22.96
C VAL A 47 -9.63 9.87 22.49
N GLU A 48 -10.69 10.23 23.21
CA GLU A 48 -12.14 10.06 23.00
C GLU A 48 -12.69 9.17 21.86
N PRO A 49 -13.68 8.29 22.14
CA PRO A 49 -14.29 7.42 21.13
C PRO A 49 -15.40 8.16 20.38
N ARG A 50 -15.08 8.81 19.26
CA ARG A 50 -16.14 9.25 18.31
C ARG A 50 -15.81 9.18 16.82
N SER A 51 -14.57 8.97 16.41
CA SER A 51 -14.19 9.21 15.00
C SER A 51 -13.21 8.17 14.46
N GLY A 52 -13.75 7.06 13.95
CA GLY A 52 -13.01 6.08 13.12
C GLY A 52 -11.71 5.54 13.72
N PRO A 53 -10.96 4.73 12.95
CA PRO A 53 -9.60 4.34 13.33
C PRO A 53 -8.63 5.51 13.16
N GLU A 54 -7.56 5.51 13.96
CA GLU A 54 -6.52 6.54 13.87
C GLU A 54 -5.92 6.63 12.46
N PRO A 55 -5.71 7.86 11.92
CA PRO A 55 -5.07 8.04 10.63
C PRO A 55 -3.63 7.48 10.59
N ARG A 56 -3.30 6.72 9.55
CA ARG A 56 -1.97 6.17 9.30
C ARG A 56 -1.11 7.16 8.52
N LYS A 57 0.18 7.23 8.84
CA LYS A 57 1.17 8.06 8.11
C LYS A 57 2.04 7.18 7.22
N ILE A 58 2.16 7.54 5.94
CA ILE A 58 3.08 6.90 4.98
C ILE A 58 4.29 7.81 4.80
N ARG A 59 5.44 7.35 5.31
CA ARG A 59 6.74 8.00 5.12
C ARG A 59 7.27 7.80 3.70
N LYS A 60 8.01 8.79 3.22
CA LYS A 60 8.65 8.81 1.90
C LYS A 60 9.80 7.81 1.84
N LEU A 61 9.91 7.12 0.71
CA LEU A 61 11.03 6.24 0.41
C LEU A 61 12.00 6.98 -0.52
N SER A 62 13.23 7.20 -0.08
CA SER A 62 14.25 7.94 -0.86
C SER A 62 14.60 7.23 -2.17
N TRP A 63 14.60 5.90 -2.14
CA TRP A 63 14.87 5.03 -3.28
C TRP A 63 13.65 4.81 -4.19
N GLU A 64 12.45 5.24 -3.82
CA GLU A 64 11.25 4.98 -4.62
C GLU A 64 11.24 5.80 -5.93
N LYS A 65 11.02 5.12 -7.07
CA LYS A 65 10.76 5.80 -8.34
C LYS A 65 9.35 6.36 -8.39
N SER A 66 9.18 7.54 -8.98
CA SER A 66 7.88 8.20 -9.17
C SER A 66 6.83 7.32 -9.86
N LYS A 67 7.26 6.39 -10.70
CA LYS A 67 6.36 5.42 -11.35
C LYS A 67 5.68 4.48 -10.35
N LEU A 68 6.41 4.02 -9.32
CA LEU A 68 5.84 3.20 -8.25
C LEU A 68 4.87 4.03 -7.40
N ARG A 69 5.29 5.23 -7.00
CA ARG A 69 4.44 6.17 -6.24
C ARG A 69 3.09 6.43 -6.90
N ASN A 70 3.09 6.72 -8.21
CA ASN A 70 1.86 6.97 -8.95
C ASN A 70 0.94 5.74 -9.02
N ILE A 71 1.51 4.53 -9.02
CA ILE A 71 0.71 3.30 -9.00
C ILE A 71 0.10 3.08 -7.62
N GLU A 72 0.86 3.30 -6.55
CA GLU A 72 0.36 3.21 -5.18
C GLU A 72 -0.79 4.19 -4.94
N GLU A 73 -0.65 5.44 -5.39
CA GLU A 73 -1.69 6.46 -5.25
C GLU A 73 -2.99 6.08 -5.97
N LYS A 74 -2.89 5.58 -7.21
CA LYS A 74 -4.07 5.10 -7.95
C LYS A 74 -4.76 3.90 -7.27
N LEU A 75 -3.99 3.02 -6.64
CA LEU A 75 -4.54 1.89 -5.89
C LEU A 75 -5.25 2.35 -4.63
N ASP A 76 -4.69 3.33 -3.92
CA ASP A 76 -5.31 3.94 -2.75
C ASP A 76 -6.64 4.62 -3.13
N GLU A 77 -6.65 5.40 -4.22
CA GLU A 77 -7.86 6.04 -4.74
C GLU A 77 -8.94 5.02 -5.12
N ALA A 78 -8.58 3.99 -5.89
CA ALA A 78 -9.52 2.95 -6.32
C ALA A 78 -10.09 2.18 -5.12
N TYR A 79 -9.26 1.90 -4.12
CA TYR A 79 -9.69 1.28 -2.87
C TYR A 79 -10.70 2.16 -2.14
N LEU A 80 -10.40 3.45 -1.93
CA LEU A 80 -11.30 4.39 -1.26
C LEU A 80 -12.62 4.60 -2.02
N ALA A 81 -12.56 4.65 -3.34
CA ALA A 81 -13.73 4.76 -4.21
C ALA A 81 -14.67 3.57 -4.06
N GLY A 82 -14.13 2.34 -3.95
CA GLY A 82 -14.89 1.11 -3.79
C GLY A 82 -15.48 0.87 -2.40
N LEU A 83 -15.10 1.63 -1.39
CA LEU A 83 -15.66 1.50 -0.04
C LEU A 83 -17.05 2.13 0.06
N THR A 84 -17.97 1.41 0.70
CA THR A 84 -19.25 1.96 1.17
C THR A 84 -19.05 3.00 2.27
N GLU A 85 -20.03 3.86 2.50
CA GLU A 85 -19.96 4.91 3.53
C GLU A 85 -19.64 4.35 4.93
N LYS A 86 -20.29 3.25 5.31
CA LYS A 86 -20.02 2.54 6.57
C LYS A 86 -18.58 2.03 6.64
N GLN A 87 -18.05 1.50 5.54
CA GLN A 87 -16.67 1.04 5.48
C GLN A 87 -15.67 2.19 5.55
N ARG A 88 -15.94 3.32 4.86
CA ARG A 88 -15.11 4.53 4.92
C ARG A 88 -15.00 5.07 6.35
N PHE A 89 -16.10 5.08 7.10
CA PHE A 89 -16.10 5.51 8.50
C PHE A 89 -15.23 4.61 9.40
N THR A 90 -15.21 3.31 9.12
CA THR A 90 -14.37 2.34 9.85
C THR A 90 -12.98 2.15 9.26
N SER A 91 -12.61 2.90 8.21
CA SER A 91 -11.30 2.79 7.56
C SER A 91 -10.35 3.84 8.12
N ALA A 92 -9.12 3.44 8.43
CA ALA A 92 -8.07 4.39 8.80
C ALA A 92 -7.79 5.32 7.61
N ARG A 93 -7.80 6.63 7.85
CA ARG A 93 -7.36 7.62 6.85
C ARG A 93 -5.85 7.48 6.63
N VAL A 94 -5.36 7.71 5.43
CA VAL A 94 -3.94 7.61 5.11
C VAL A 94 -3.41 8.99 4.72
N ASN A 95 -2.34 9.43 5.38
CA ASN A 95 -1.66 10.69 5.11
C ASN A 95 -0.23 10.40 4.64
N ARG A 96 0.17 10.92 3.48
CA ARG A 96 1.56 10.87 3.01
C ARG A 96 2.36 11.99 3.69
N THR A 97 3.52 11.68 4.24
CA THR A 97 4.41 12.62 4.94
C THR A 97 5.73 12.78 4.21
N GLU A 98 6.36 13.95 4.32
CA GLU A 98 7.70 14.19 3.77
C GLU A 98 8.82 13.49 4.57
N ASP A 99 8.52 13.00 5.78
CA ASP A 99 9.45 12.24 6.60
C ASP A 99 9.99 11.02 5.85
N GLU A 100 11.31 10.83 5.88
CA GLU A 100 11.96 9.68 5.25
C GLU A 100 11.80 8.40 6.07
N SER A 101 11.58 7.30 5.37
CA SER A 101 11.53 5.97 5.96
C SER A 101 12.94 5.38 6.07
N PRO A 102 13.28 4.71 7.19
CA PRO A 102 14.56 4.01 7.34
C PRO A 102 14.63 2.70 6.53
N ARG A 103 13.60 2.39 5.73
CA ARG A 103 13.52 1.16 4.95
C ARG A 103 14.60 1.11 3.88
N LEU A 104 15.36 0.02 3.89
CA LEU A 104 16.45 -0.22 2.95
C LEU A 104 15.95 -0.44 1.52
N HIS A 105 16.84 -0.16 0.56
CA HIS A 105 16.64 -0.40 -0.86
C HIS A 105 16.44 -1.91 -1.13
N PRO A 106 15.40 -2.33 -1.87
CA PRO A 106 15.18 -3.74 -2.18
C PRO A 106 16.21 -4.25 -3.21
N THR A 107 16.98 -5.29 -2.85
CA THR A 107 18.09 -5.81 -3.69
C THR A 107 17.63 -6.50 -4.97
N ASN A 108 16.45 -7.13 -4.97
CA ASN A 108 15.94 -7.92 -6.11
C ASN A 108 14.62 -7.33 -6.67
N GLY A 109 14.41 -6.02 -6.52
CA GLY A 109 13.21 -5.35 -7.02
C GLY A 109 13.20 -5.13 -8.54
N PRO A 110 12.01 -5.07 -9.19
CA PRO A 110 11.92 -4.68 -10.59
C PRO A 110 12.55 -3.29 -10.82
N ARG A 111 13.42 -3.15 -11.84
CA ARG A 111 14.25 -1.94 -12.08
C ARG A 111 13.47 -0.62 -12.23
N TRP A 112 12.17 -0.69 -12.49
CA TRP A 112 11.30 0.48 -12.64
C TRP A 112 10.77 1.01 -11.30
N THR A 113 10.89 0.24 -10.22
CA THR A 113 10.38 0.59 -8.88
C THR A 113 11.37 1.39 -8.05
N VAL A 114 12.65 1.24 -8.34
CA VAL A 114 13.74 1.83 -7.55
C VAL A 114 14.54 2.83 -8.37
N ARG A 115 14.86 3.97 -7.78
CA ARG A 115 15.81 4.94 -8.31
C ARG A 115 17.15 4.24 -8.42
N SER A 116 17.77 4.36 -9.59
CA SER A 116 19.19 4.04 -9.70
C SER A 116 19.91 5.23 -9.07
N ASP A 117 20.79 4.99 -8.10
CA ASP A 117 21.72 6.01 -7.62
C ASP A 117 22.58 6.57 -8.78
#